data_AF-A0A0D7AE34-F1
#
_entry.id   AF-A0A0D7AE34-F1
#
_cell.length_a   1.000
_cell.length_b   1.000
_cell.length_c   1.000
_cell.angle_alpha   90.00
_cell.angle_beta   90.00
_cell.angle_gamma   90.00
#
_symmetry.space_group_name_H-M   'P 1'
#
loop_
_entity.id
_entity.type
_entity.pdbx_description
1 polymer ?
#
loop_
_entity_poly.entity_id
_entity_poly.type
_entity_poly.pdbx_seq_one_letter_code
_entity_poly.pdbx_strand_id
1 'polypeptide(L)'
;MLSVEQKSLAEEHICAAGLSDRVRVHLLDYRETPASFGHVFDALVSIETPEQVGPKHSDTYFRIVDFALKPRNVTVVICASSFPESRFSAYQPEDFVRKYHLRYQYQSHTIGYRRFAWPWRD
;
A
#
# COMPACT_ATOMS: atom_id res chain seq x y z
N MET A 1 1.16 4.36 9.55
CA MET A 1 1.97 5.38 10.27
C MET A 1 3.42 5.22 9.86
N LEU A 2 4.17 6.32 9.80
CA LEU A 2 5.62 6.27 9.60
C LEU A 2 6.29 6.14 10.97
N SER A 3 7.23 5.22 11.11
CA SER A 3 7.96 4.98 12.37
C SER A 3 9.46 5.01 12.12
N VAL A 4 10.14 5.88 12.89
CA VAL A 4 11.60 5.99 12.89
C VAL A 4 12.21 4.70 13.45
N GLU A 5 11.57 4.11 14.45
CA GLU A 5 11.97 2.87 15.11
C GLU A 5 11.93 1.69 14.14
N GLN A 6 10.87 1.58 13.34
CA GLN A 6 10.76 0.55 12.29
C GLN A 6 11.85 0.71 11.24
N LYS A 7 12.14 1.95 10.80
CA LYS A 7 13.24 2.21 9.88
C LYS A 7 14.57 1.76 10.48
N SER A 8 14.86 2.18 11.72
CA SER A 8 16.12 1.86 12.39
C SER A 8 16.32 0.35 12.52
N LEU A 9 15.29 -0.38 12.96
CA LEU A 9 15.35 -1.83 13.10
C LEU A 9 15.51 -2.54 11.75
N ALA A 10 14.82 -2.07 10.71
CA ALA A 10 14.95 -2.63 9.37
C ALA A 10 16.38 -2.44 8.82
N GLU A 11 16.96 -1.24 8.98
CA GLU A 11 18.33 -0.94 8.56
C GLU A 11 19.36 -1.80 9.31
N GLU A 12 19.17 -2.03 10.61
CA GLU A 12 20.01 -2.93 11.40
C GLU A 12 19.97 -4.37 10.84
N HIS A 13 18.77 -4.91 10.59
CA HIS A 13 18.61 -6.25 10.03
C HIS A 13 19.21 -6.38 8.61
N ILE A 14 19.04 -5.36 7.77
CA ILE A 14 19.60 -5.32 6.42
C ILE A 14 21.13 -5.33 6.48
N CYS A 15 21.71 -4.54 7.39
CA CYS A 15 23.15 -4.47 7.59
C CYS A 15 23.71 -5.80 8.09
N ALA A 16 23.07 -6.40 9.10
CA ALA A 16 23.44 -7.71 9.62
C ALA A 16 23.36 -8.83 8.55
N ALA A 17 22.44 -8.71 7.59
CA ALA A 17 22.32 -9.63 6.45
C ALA A 17 23.31 -9.35 5.30
N GLY A 18 24.10 -8.27 5.38
CA GLY A 18 25.05 -7.87 4.34
C GLY A 18 24.40 -7.39 3.04
N LEU A 19 23.19 -6.81 3.12
CA LEU A 19 22.38 -6.40 1.96
C LEU A 19 22.28 -4.87 1.79
N SER A 20 23.12 -4.11 2.49
CA SER A 20 23.08 -2.64 2.50
C SER A 20 23.34 -2.00 1.13
N ASP A 21 23.97 -2.71 0.20
CA ASP A 21 24.17 -2.29 -1.19
C ASP A 21 22.94 -2.49 -2.08
N ARG A 22 21.97 -3.30 -1.63
CA ARG A 22 20.79 -3.70 -2.41
C ARG A 22 19.46 -3.20 -1.86
N VAL A 23 19.38 -2.95 -0.55
CA VAL A 23 18.13 -2.55 0.11
C VAL A 23 18.28 -1.17 0.74
N ARG A 24 17.35 -0.28 0.41
CA ARG A 24 17.29 1.07 0.98
C ARG A 24 15.93 1.31 1.62
N VAL A 25 15.94 1.76 2.87
CA VAL A 25 14.72 2.04 3.64
C VAL A 25 14.48 3.55 3.64
N HIS A 26 13.28 3.95 3.22
CA HIS A 26 12.86 5.34 3.21
C HIS A 26 11.79 5.57 4.28
N LEU A 27 12.01 6.54 5.16
CA LEU A 27 10.95 7.09 6.02
C LEU A 27 10.23 8.17 5.22
N LEU A 28 9.21 7.75 4.46
CA LEU A 28 8.56 8.59 3.46
C LEU A 28 7.06 8.32 3.44
N ASP A 29 6.26 9.38 3.39
CA ASP A 29 4.85 9.27 3.02
C ASP A 29 4.76 9.00 1.52
N TYR A 30 4.21 7.85 1.14
CA TYR A 30 4.06 7.49 -0.28
C TYR A 30 3.22 8.51 -1.07
N ARG A 31 2.38 9.32 -0.40
CA ARG A 31 1.63 10.41 -1.04
C ARG A 31 2.51 11.56 -1.50
N GLU A 32 3.69 11.69 -0.91
CA GLU A 32 4.71 12.70 -1.22
C GLU A 32 5.90 12.05 -1.93
N THR A 33 5.65 10.99 -2.71
CA THR A 33 6.69 10.26 -3.42
C THR A 33 7.53 11.20 -4.30
N PRO A 34 8.88 11.21 -4.18
CA PRO A 34 9.74 12.07 -4.96
C PRO A 34 9.59 11.87 -6.47
N ALA A 35 9.79 12.93 -7.25
CA ALA A 35 9.76 12.85 -8.71
C ALA A 35 10.73 11.80 -9.29
N SER A 36 11.86 11.57 -8.61
CA SER A 36 12.86 10.56 -9.01
C SER A 36 12.38 9.11 -8.92
N PHE A 37 11.24 8.86 -8.28
CA PHE A 37 10.63 7.53 -8.18
C PHE A 37 9.64 7.27 -9.33
N GLY A 38 9.42 8.24 -10.21
CA GLY A 38 8.54 8.11 -11.36
C GLY A 38 9.05 7.13 -12.40
N HIS A 39 8.27 6.10 -12.69
CA HIS A 39 8.50 5.08 -13.72
C HIS A 39 9.84 4.35 -13.63
N VAL A 40 10.37 4.17 -12.41
CA VAL A 40 11.68 3.54 -12.20
C VAL A 40 11.59 2.10 -11.70
N PHE A 41 10.46 1.69 -11.12
CA PHE A 41 10.34 0.38 -10.49
C PHE A 41 9.77 -0.68 -11.44
N ASP A 42 10.40 -1.85 -11.46
CA ASP A 42 9.94 -3.04 -12.18
C ASP A 42 8.84 -3.81 -11.42
N ALA A 43 8.81 -3.67 -10.09
CA ALA A 43 7.81 -4.30 -9.26
C ALA A 43 7.43 -3.41 -8.07
N LEU A 44 6.17 -3.51 -7.65
CA LEU A 44 5.65 -2.86 -6.45
C LEU A 44 4.89 -3.87 -5.60
N VAL A 45 5.23 -3.92 -4.32
CA VAL A 45 4.54 -4.73 -3.32
C VAL A 45 4.00 -3.81 -2.23
N SER A 46 2.71 -3.91 -1.95
CA SER A 46 2.04 -3.16 -0.89
C SER A 46 1.29 -4.12 0.00
N ILE A 47 1.55 -4.05 1.30
CA ILE A 47 1.04 -5.00 2.31
C ILE A 47 0.20 -4.21 3.31
N GLU A 48 -1.06 -4.62 3.50
CA GLU A 48 -2.02 -4.06 4.48
C GLU A 48 -2.11 -2.52 4.45
N THR A 49 -1.92 -1.94 3.26
CA THR A 49 -1.97 -0.49 3.03
C THR A 49 -3.36 -0.02 2.59
N PRO A 50 -4.08 -0.69 1.67
CA PRO A 50 -5.37 -0.22 1.16
C PRO A 50 -6.41 0.09 2.25
N GLU A 51 -6.37 -0.63 3.35
CA GLU A 51 -7.25 -0.50 4.50
C GLU A 51 -7.05 0.83 5.24
N GLN A 52 -5.83 1.35 5.25
CA GLN A 52 -5.53 2.66 5.85
C GLN A 52 -5.83 3.82 4.88
N VAL A 53 -5.92 3.55 3.58
CA VAL A 53 -6.27 4.55 2.55
C VAL A 53 -7.76 4.89 2.62
N GLY A 54 -8.59 3.85 2.73
CA GLY A 54 -10.04 3.95 2.68
C GLY A 54 -10.58 4.28 1.28
N PRO A 55 -11.90 4.13 1.08
CA PRO A 55 -12.52 4.18 -0.25
C PRO A 55 -12.38 5.54 -0.94
N LYS A 56 -12.32 6.65 -0.17
CA LYS A 56 -12.24 8.01 -0.71
C LYS A 56 -10.89 8.35 -1.37
N HIS A 57 -9.82 7.65 -1.02
CA HIS A 57 -8.47 7.94 -1.52
C HIS A 57 -7.89 6.80 -2.36
N SER A 58 -8.70 5.77 -2.65
CA SER A 58 -8.33 4.61 -3.47
C SER A 58 -7.75 5.04 -4.82
N ASP A 59 -8.40 5.97 -5.53
CA ASP A 59 -7.94 6.43 -6.84
C ASP A 59 -6.55 7.09 -6.76
N THR A 60 -6.31 7.91 -5.74
CA THR A 60 -5.02 8.56 -5.51
C THR A 60 -3.93 7.53 -5.22
N TYR A 61 -4.23 6.51 -4.41
CA TYR A 61 -3.30 5.43 -4.12
C TYR A 61 -2.90 4.66 -5.40
N PHE A 62 -3.88 4.26 -6.23
CA PHE A 62 -3.58 3.55 -7.48
C PHE A 62 -2.84 4.42 -8.50
N ARG A 63 -3.05 5.75 -8.51
CA ARG A 63 -2.25 6.69 -9.32
C ARG A 63 -0.80 6.80 -8.85
N ILE A 64 -0.54 6.73 -7.55
CA ILE A 64 0.83 6.71 -7.02
C ILE A 64 1.54 5.41 -7.37
N VAL A 65 0.84 4.27 -7.21
CA VAL A 65 1.34 2.96 -7.65
C VAL A 65 1.70 3.00 -9.13
N ASP A 66 0.81 3.58 -9.94
CA ASP A 66 1.00 3.74 -11.38
C ASP A 66 2.21 4.62 -11.73
N PHE A 67 2.33 5.76 -11.05
CA PHE A 67 3.43 6.70 -11.21
C PHE A 67 4.77 6.05 -10.92
N ALA A 68 4.88 5.22 -9.89
CA ALA A 68 6.14 4.60 -9.50
C ALA A 68 6.64 3.57 -10.53
N LEU A 69 5.72 2.88 -11.19
CA LEU A 69 6.01 1.72 -12.03
C LEU A 69 6.40 2.10 -13.45
N LYS A 70 7.38 1.36 -14.00
CA LYS A 70 7.76 1.46 -15.41
C LYS A 70 6.55 1.29 -16.35
N PRO A 71 6.63 1.78 -17.61
CA PRO A 71 5.50 1.72 -18.53
C PRO A 71 5.08 0.29 -18.93
N ARG A 72 6.01 -0.67 -18.93
CA ARG A 72 5.80 -2.04 -19.42
C ARG A 72 6.55 -3.06 -18.58
N ASN A 73 6.10 -4.32 -18.63
CA ASN A 73 6.71 -5.49 -17.97
C ASN A 73 6.87 -5.35 -16.46
N VAL A 74 5.84 -4.82 -15.80
CA VAL A 74 5.83 -4.60 -14.35
C VAL A 74 4.98 -5.61 -13.61
N THR A 75 5.32 -5.85 -12.34
CA THR A 75 4.53 -6.70 -11.43
C THR A 75 4.00 -5.89 -10.26
N VAL A 76 2.72 -6.06 -9.93
CA VAL A 76 2.09 -5.40 -8.78
C VAL A 76 1.46 -6.45 -7.89
N VAL A 77 1.82 -6.42 -6.61
CA VAL A 77 1.21 -7.26 -5.57
C VAL A 77 0.64 -6.35 -4.50
N ILE A 78 -0.68 -6.42 -4.32
CA ILE A 78 -1.40 -5.71 -3.26
C ILE A 78 -2.03 -6.77 -2.36
N CYS A 79 -1.54 -6.85 -1.13
CA CYS A 79 -2.09 -7.70 -0.10
C CYS A 79 -2.98 -6.86 0.81
N ALA A 80 -4.23 -7.28 0.98
CA ALA A 80 -5.18 -6.62 1.86
C ALA A 80 -6.14 -7.62 2.50
N SER A 81 -6.45 -7.35 3.76
CA SER A 81 -7.58 -7.88 4.52
C SER A 81 -8.90 -7.33 3.94
N SER A 82 -9.86 -8.23 3.69
CA SER A 82 -11.17 -7.85 3.15
C SER A 82 -12.31 -8.63 3.79
N PHE A 83 -13.52 -8.06 3.73
CA PHE A 83 -14.74 -8.77 4.07
C PHE A 83 -15.42 -9.33 2.82
N PRO A 84 -16.09 -10.49 2.93
CA PRO A 84 -16.94 -10.99 1.86
C PRO A 84 -18.03 -9.95 1.55
N GLU A 85 -18.35 -9.81 0.27
CA GLU A 85 -19.29 -8.80 -0.24
C GLU A 85 -20.65 -8.82 0.49
N SER A 86 -21.15 -10.01 0.84
CA SER A 86 -22.40 -10.18 1.59
C SER A 86 -22.40 -9.57 2.99
N ARG A 87 -21.22 -9.32 3.56
CA ARG A 87 -21.03 -8.67 4.87
C ARG A 87 -20.54 -7.24 4.74
N PHE A 88 -20.35 -6.77 3.50
CA PHE A 88 -19.90 -5.42 3.23
C PHE A 88 -21.09 -4.48 3.04
N SER A 89 -21.21 -3.50 3.93
CA SER A 89 -22.11 -2.36 3.77
C SER A 89 -21.29 -1.08 3.75
N ALA A 90 -21.76 -0.06 3.02
CA ALA A 90 -21.18 1.28 3.07
C ALA A 90 -21.28 1.89 4.49
N TYR A 91 -22.27 1.45 5.27
CA TYR A 91 -22.38 1.75 6.69
C TYR A 91 -21.70 0.65 7.51
N GLN A 92 -20.74 1.05 8.33
CA GLN A 92 -19.95 0.15 9.14
C GLN A 92 -20.13 0.52 10.63
N PRO A 93 -20.76 -0.34 11.45
CA PRO A 93 -21.04 -0.01 12.85
C PRO A 93 -19.73 0.19 13.63
N GLU A 94 -19.76 1.06 14.65
CA GLU A 94 -18.64 1.17 15.59
C GLU A 94 -18.52 -0.14 16.38
N ASP A 95 -17.36 -0.79 16.31
CA ASP A 95 -17.05 -2.01 17.03
C ASP A 95 -15.85 -1.80 17.98
N PHE A 96 -15.54 -2.82 18.78
CA PHE A 96 -14.44 -2.76 19.74
C PHE A 96 -13.08 -2.49 19.07
N VAL A 97 -12.83 -3.08 17.90
CA VAL A 97 -11.57 -2.93 17.18
C VAL A 97 -11.43 -1.49 16.69
N ARG A 98 -12.47 -0.90 16.08
CA ARG A 98 -12.44 0.51 15.68
C ARG A 98 -12.40 1.46 16.86
N LYS A 99 -13.07 1.15 17.96
CA LYS A 99 -13.10 2.04 19.11
C LYS A 99 -11.77 2.11 19.86
N TYR A 100 -11.07 0.97 19.98
CA TYR A 100 -9.91 0.85 20.89
C TYR A 100 -8.58 0.47 20.23
N HIS A 101 -8.58 -0.10 19.03
CA HIS A 101 -7.36 -0.60 18.38
C HIS A 101 -7.05 0.15 17.08
N LEU A 102 -7.94 0.09 16.10
CA LEU A 102 -7.72 0.51 14.71
C LEU A 102 -8.77 1.55 14.28
N ARG A 103 -8.75 2.70 14.96
CA ARG A 103 -9.75 3.77 14.80
C ARG A 103 -9.90 4.32 13.38
N TYR A 104 -8.85 4.25 12.57
CA TYR A 104 -8.84 4.80 11.22
C TYR A 104 -8.74 3.74 10.11
N GLN A 105 -8.87 2.46 10.46
CA GLN A 105 -8.82 1.41 9.46
C GLN A 105 -10.18 1.20 8.81
N TYR A 106 -10.21 1.29 7.49
CA TYR A 106 -11.35 0.95 6.66
C TYR A 106 -11.17 -0.45 6.13
N GLN A 107 -12.20 -1.28 6.29
CA GLN A 107 -12.22 -2.57 5.63
C GLN A 107 -12.68 -2.36 4.19
N SER A 108 -12.09 -3.09 3.27
CA SER A 108 -12.52 -3.14 1.87
C SER A 108 -13.44 -4.35 1.68
N HIS A 109 -14.41 -4.28 0.77
CA HIS A 109 -15.01 -5.51 0.26
C HIS A 109 -13.95 -6.32 -0.47
N THR A 110 -14.17 -7.62 -0.64
CA THR A 110 -13.29 -8.47 -1.43
C THR A 110 -13.06 -7.84 -2.80
N ILE A 111 -11.86 -7.33 -3.01
CA ILE A 111 -11.34 -7.04 -4.34
C ILE A 111 -10.99 -8.41 -4.90
N GLY A 112 -11.99 -9.09 -5.48
CA GLY A 112 -11.77 -10.36 -6.16
C GLY A 112 -10.67 -10.21 -7.21
N TYR A 113 -10.14 -11.33 -7.72
CA TYR A 113 -9.17 -11.31 -8.83
C TYR A 113 -9.73 -10.48 -9.99
N ARG A 114 -9.34 -9.21 -10.07
CA ARG A 114 -9.65 -8.32 -11.17
C ARG A 114 -8.36 -8.02 -11.86
N ARG A 115 -8.35 -8.27 -13.17
CA ARG A 115 -7.40 -7.62 -14.06
C ARG A 115 -7.73 -6.14 -14.01
N PHE A 116 -7.01 -5.38 -13.18
CA PHE A 116 -7.12 -3.93 -13.19
C PHE A 116 -6.58 -3.45 -14.54
N ALA A 117 -7.48 -3.05 -15.44
CA ALA A 117 -7.13 -2.16 -16.53
C ALA A 117 -7.17 -0.77 -15.91
N TRP A 118 -6.00 -0.14 -15.79
CA TRP A 118 -5.92 1.26 -15.35
C TRP A 118 -6.68 2.09 -16.40
N PRO A 119 -7.79 2.76 -16.06
CA PRO A 119 -8.62 3.45 -17.07
C PRO A 119 -7.91 4.63 -17.74
N TRP A 120 -6.67 4.92 -17.36
CA TRP A 120 -5.78 5.94 -17.93
C TRP A 120 -4.50 5.36 -18.56
N ARG A 121 -4.37 4.03 -18.64
CA ARG A 121 -3.37 3.37 -19.48
C ARG A 121 -4.10 2.74 -20.66
N ASP A 122 -3.92 3.35 -21.83
CA ASP A 122 -4.43 2.83 -23.11
C ASP A 122 -3.81 1.47 -23.49
#